data_AF-A0AAX6TFB7-F1
#
_entry.id   AF-A0AAX6TFB7-F1
#
_cell.length_a   1.000
_cell.length_b   1.000
_cell.length_c   1.000
_cell.angle_alpha   90.00
_cell.angle_beta   90.00
_cell.angle_gamma   90.00
#
_symmetry.space_group_name_H-M   'P 1'
#
loop_
_entity.id
_entity.type
_entity.pdbx_description
1 polymer ?
#
loop_
_entity_poly.entity_id
_entity_poly.type
_entity_poly.pdbx_seq_one_letter_code
_entity_poly.pdbx_strand_id
1 'polypeptide(L)'
;MKLNLTKVVNGCRLGKIQNLGKTGDHTMDIPGCLLYTKTGSAPHLTQHTLHNIHGVPAMAQLTLSSLAEHHEVFAEYKKGVGNFIGMPESLLYCSLHDPVSPCPSGYVTNKQALQPDWFQSLSDGEASCEEAISIKRARKSVDRTLLFLDSCLRLQEESEVLQKSSIIGVIEGGDVMEERLRSARETAKRPVSGFLLDGFQGNPTTLETRLQLLSLVTAELPEDKPRLICGVSRPDEVLECIERGVDLFESFFPYLVTERGCALTFNFDYQPNPEETLLQQNGIQEEIKYEDQIKKIKTTGCNQKMTSFEINLKEKKYREDFSPLVKECSCYCCKNHTRAYIHHLLVTNELLAGVLLMIHNFEHYFGFFHSIREALKSDTLAQLKELIRRQASGELGNTNLTLH
;
A
#
# COMPACT_ATOMS: atom_id res chain seq x y z
N MET A 1 -19.25 8.45 -3.89
CA MET A 1 -17.97 9.04 -3.42
C MET A 1 -17.64 10.31 -4.18
N LYS A 2 -16.87 11.20 -3.56
CA LYS A 2 -16.36 12.44 -4.18
C LYS A 2 -14.92 12.68 -3.75
N LEU A 3 -14.00 12.70 -4.70
CA LEU A 3 -12.62 13.10 -4.44
C LEU A 3 -12.50 14.63 -4.48
N ASN A 4 -11.90 15.22 -3.46
CA ASN A 4 -11.54 16.64 -3.46
C ASN A 4 -10.04 16.78 -3.18
N LEU A 5 -9.34 17.45 -4.09
CA LEU A 5 -7.92 17.74 -3.95
C LEU A 5 -7.75 19.09 -3.25
N THR A 6 -6.91 19.12 -2.22
CA THR A 6 -6.52 20.34 -1.51
C THR A 6 -5.34 21.01 -2.22
N LYS A 7 -4.35 20.23 -2.64
CA LYS A 7 -3.13 20.71 -3.30
C LYS A 7 -2.59 19.61 -4.23
N VAL A 8 -2.00 20.00 -5.34
CA VAL A 8 -1.18 19.11 -6.18
C VAL A 8 0.23 19.70 -6.24
N VAL A 9 1.24 18.95 -5.79
CA VAL A 9 2.64 19.40 -5.68
C VAL A 9 3.52 18.42 -6.41
N ASN A 10 4.20 18.84 -7.48
CA ASN A 10 5.10 17.99 -8.25
C ASN A 10 4.47 16.63 -8.63
N GLY A 11 3.20 16.64 -9.06
CA GLY A 11 2.44 15.43 -9.39
C GLY A 11 1.80 14.69 -8.19
N CYS A 12 2.22 14.99 -6.97
CA CYS A 12 1.65 14.42 -5.74
C CYS A 12 0.28 15.02 -5.44
N ARG A 13 -0.71 14.18 -5.15
CA ARG A 13 -2.10 14.60 -4.93
C ARG A 13 -2.44 14.55 -3.45
N LEU A 14 -2.61 15.72 -2.82
CA LEU A 14 -3.05 15.84 -1.44
C LEU A 14 -4.54 16.17 -1.43
N GLY A 15 -5.34 15.38 -0.71
CA GLY A 15 -6.79 15.57 -0.70
C GLY A 15 -7.52 14.57 0.18
N LYS A 16 -8.84 14.48 -0.03
CA LYS A 16 -9.72 13.55 0.67
C LYS A 16 -10.75 12.96 -0.27
N ILE A 17 -11.08 11.69 -0.06
CA ILE A 17 -12.23 11.04 -0.67
C ILE A 17 -13.36 11.05 0.35
N GLN A 18 -14.43 11.78 0.04
CA GLN A 18 -15.62 11.91 0.86
C GLN A 18 -16.75 11.03 0.32
N ASN A 19 -17.80 10.88 1.12
CA ASN A 19 -19.00 10.12 0.77
C ASN A 19 -18.66 8.67 0.38
N LEU A 20 -17.78 8.05 1.18
CA LEU A 20 -17.36 6.66 1.04
C LEU A 20 -18.33 5.71 1.75
N GLY A 21 -18.38 4.49 1.23
CA GLY A 21 -19.19 3.40 1.77
C GLY A 21 -20.65 3.45 1.36
N LYS A 22 -21.37 2.38 1.70
CA LYS A 22 -22.81 2.23 1.40
C LYS A 22 -23.70 3.28 2.06
N THR A 23 -23.27 3.89 3.17
CA THR A 23 -24.00 4.96 3.87
C THR A 23 -23.57 6.36 3.41
N GLY A 24 -22.34 6.51 2.91
CA GLY A 24 -21.81 7.80 2.47
C GLY A 24 -21.29 8.69 3.59
N ASP A 25 -21.05 8.16 4.79
CA ASP A 25 -20.66 8.96 5.96
C ASP A 25 -19.14 9.00 6.20
N HIS A 26 -18.39 8.19 5.45
CA HIS A 26 -16.96 8.03 5.68
C HIS A 26 -16.11 8.93 4.78
N THR A 27 -14.96 9.33 5.31
CA THR A 27 -13.93 10.11 4.60
C THR A 27 -12.57 9.44 4.76
N MET A 28 -11.75 9.46 3.71
CA MET A 28 -10.39 8.94 3.71
C MET A 28 -9.43 9.99 3.14
N ASP A 29 -8.29 10.21 3.79
CA ASP A 29 -7.27 11.13 3.31
C ASP A 29 -6.39 10.46 2.23
N ILE A 30 -5.88 11.27 1.28
CA ILE A 30 -4.90 10.84 0.27
C ILE A 30 -3.67 11.78 0.25
N PRO A 31 -2.45 11.27 0.01
CA PRO A 31 -2.12 9.85 -0.16
C PRO A 31 -2.28 9.05 1.15
N GLY A 32 -2.69 7.79 1.02
CA GLY A 32 -3.04 6.92 2.14
C GLY A 32 -2.82 5.45 1.84
N CYS A 33 -3.00 4.59 2.85
CA CYS A 33 -3.03 3.15 2.65
C CYS A 33 -4.35 2.55 3.15
N LEU A 34 -4.64 1.32 2.72
CA LEU A 34 -5.74 0.51 3.20
C LEU A 34 -5.23 -0.41 4.31
N LEU A 35 -6.05 -0.69 5.33
CA LEU A 35 -5.71 -1.66 6.38
C LEU A 35 -5.63 -3.06 5.76
N TYR A 36 -4.45 -3.67 5.78
CA TYR A 36 -4.25 -4.99 5.20
C TYR A 36 -4.90 -6.07 6.07
N THR A 37 -5.79 -6.84 5.44
CA THR A 37 -6.35 -8.07 5.99
C THR A 37 -6.48 -9.11 4.87
N LYS A 38 -6.56 -10.39 5.24
CA LYS A 38 -6.88 -11.45 4.28
C LYS A 38 -8.39 -11.69 4.22
N THR A 39 -9.01 -11.85 5.37
CA THR A 39 -10.42 -12.27 5.52
C THR A 39 -11.32 -11.18 6.12
N GLY A 40 -10.84 -9.95 6.25
CA GLY A 40 -11.55 -8.81 6.84
C GLY A 40 -11.10 -8.45 8.25
N SER A 41 -10.54 -9.40 9.01
CA SER A 41 -9.96 -9.12 10.34
C SER A 41 -8.45 -8.87 10.25
N ALA A 42 -7.96 -7.84 10.93
CA ALA A 42 -6.53 -7.52 10.95
C ALA A 42 -5.70 -8.70 11.52
N PRO A 43 -4.58 -9.08 10.89
CA PRO A 43 -3.76 -10.21 11.35
C PRO A 43 -3.35 -10.02 12.80
N HIS A 44 -3.45 -11.07 13.63
CA HIS A 44 -3.07 -11.08 15.06
C HIS A 44 -3.89 -10.17 15.99
N LEU A 45 -4.79 -9.34 15.48
CA LEU A 45 -5.45 -8.30 16.26
C LEU A 45 -6.96 -8.56 16.39
N THR A 46 -7.45 -8.49 17.63
CA THR A 46 -8.88 -8.34 17.86
C THR A 46 -9.32 -6.93 17.43
N GLN A 47 -10.63 -6.75 17.20
CA GLN A 47 -11.18 -5.42 16.88
C GLN A 47 -10.90 -4.40 17.99
N HIS A 48 -11.02 -4.81 19.24
CA HIS A 48 -10.70 -3.95 20.38
C HIS A 48 -9.23 -3.53 20.39
N THR A 49 -8.32 -4.47 20.10
CA THR A 49 -6.88 -4.17 20.01
C THR A 49 -6.58 -3.22 18.85
N LEU A 50 -7.21 -3.43 17.69
CA LEU A 50 -7.04 -2.58 16.51
C LEU A 50 -7.48 -1.13 16.79
N HIS A 51 -8.57 -0.93 17.54
CA HIS A 51 -9.04 0.40 17.93
C HIS A 51 -8.03 1.18 18.82
N ASN A 52 -7.10 0.48 19.47
CA ASN A 52 -6.04 1.11 20.27
C ASN A 52 -4.82 1.53 19.44
N ILE A 53 -4.79 1.22 18.14
CA ILE A 53 -3.74 1.64 17.21
C ILE A 53 -4.08 3.03 16.67
N HIS A 54 -3.11 3.94 16.71
CA HIS A 54 -3.31 5.28 16.17
C HIS A 54 -3.23 5.27 14.63
N GLY A 55 -4.09 6.07 14.00
CA GLY A 55 -4.02 6.31 12.55
C GLY A 55 -4.48 5.15 11.67
N VAL A 56 -5.24 4.18 12.20
CA VAL A 56 -5.80 3.07 11.42
C VAL A 56 -6.58 3.61 10.21
N PRO A 57 -6.31 3.11 8.98
CA PRO A 57 -7.05 3.52 7.80
C PRO A 57 -8.56 3.29 7.92
N ALA A 58 -9.33 4.19 7.32
CA ALA A 58 -10.80 4.10 7.32
C ALA A 58 -11.33 2.88 6.55
N MET A 59 -10.53 2.35 5.60
CA MET A 59 -10.93 1.24 4.73
C MET A 59 -9.97 0.06 4.90
N ALA A 60 -10.55 -1.13 5.09
CA ALA A 60 -9.82 -2.38 5.17
C ALA A 60 -9.85 -3.11 3.83
N GLN A 61 -8.68 -3.57 3.40
CA GLN A 61 -8.54 -4.53 2.31
C GLN A 61 -8.89 -5.93 2.83
N LEU A 62 -9.64 -6.67 2.03
CA LEU A 62 -9.79 -8.12 2.11
C LEU A 62 -9.58 -8.72 0.72
N THR A 63 -9.32 -10.02 0.65
CA THR A 63 -8.88 -10.65 -0.60
C THR A 63 -9.87 -11.72 -1.04
N LEU A 64 -10.23 -11.70 -2.32
CA LEU A 64 -11.10 -12.73 -2.88
C LEU A 64 -10.43 -14.11 -2.81
N SER A 65 -9.11 -14.18 -2.98
CA SER A 65 -8.34 -15.43 -2.85
C SER A 65 -8.54 -16.14 -1.51
N SER A 66 -8.72 -15.40 -0.40
CA SER A 66 -8.95 -16.00 0.92
C SER A 66 -10.43 -16.26 1.22
N LEU A 67 -11.35 -15.54 0.57
CA LEU A 67 -12.79 -15.66 0.83
C LEU A 67 -13.53 -16.55 -0.17
N ALA A 68 -12.97 -16.79 -1.35
CA ALA A 68 -13.60 -17.54 -2.44
C ALA A 68 -14.08 -18.94 -2.02
N GLU A 69 -13.28 -19.65 -1.23
CA GLU A 69 -13.61 -21.00 -0.74
C GLU A 69 -14.81 -21.02 0.20
N HIS A 70 -15.14 -19.88 0.82
CA HIS A 70 -16.22 -19.73 1.78
C HIS A 70 -17.48 -19.12 1.16
N HIS A 71 -17.57 -19.07 -0.18
CA HIS A 71 -18.68 -18.42 -0.90
C HIS A 71 -20.05 -18.92 -0.46
N GLU A 72 -20.25 -20.24 -0.32
CA GLU A 72 -21.53 -20.83 0.07
C GLU A 72 -21.98 -20.37 1.46
N VAL A 73 -21.03 -20.25 2.39
CA VAL A 73 -21.29 -19.76 3.76
C VAL A 73 -21.79 -18.32 3.73
N PHE A 74 -21.12 -17.45 2.94
CA PHE A 74 -21.56 -16.06 2.80
C PHE A 74 -22.89 -15.93 2.07
N ALA A 75 -23.13 -16.76 1.05
CA ALA A 75 -24.38 -16.81 0.31
C ALA A 75 -25.57 -17.20 1.21
N GLU A 76 -25.36 -18.12 2.15
CA GLU A 76 -26.37 -18.50 3.13
C GLU A 76 -26.53 -17.43 4.24
N TYR A 77 -25.44 -16.80 4.68
CA TYR A 77 -25.47 -15.77 5.73
C TYR A 77 -26.16 -14.46 5.29
N LYS A 78 -26.05 -14.08 4.01
CA LYS A 78 -26.77 -12.98 3.32
C LYS A 78 -26.53 -11.55 3.83
N LYS A 79 -25.94 -11.35 5.00
CA LYS A 79 -25.68 -10.03 5.61
C LYS A 79 -24.34 -9.41 5.19
N GLY A 80 -23.59 -10.07 4.30
CA GLY A 80 -22.28 -9.63 3.82
C GLY A 80 -21.14 -9.85 4.82
N VAL A 81 -19.91 -9.67 4.35
CA VAL A 81 -18.70 -10.02 5.11
C VAL A 81 -18.45 -9.11 6.31
N GLY A 82 -18.78 -7.82 6.25
CA GLY A 82 -18.65 -6.90 7.38
C GLY A 82 -19.47 -7.34 8.60
N ASN A 83 -20.73 -7.74 8.39
CA ASN A 83 -21.55 -8.33 9.46
C ASN A 83 -21.02 -9.70 9.93
N PHE A 84 -20.37 -10.45 9.05
CA PHE A 84 -19.86 -11.78 9.39
C PHE A 84 -18.66 -11.69 10.35
N ILE A 85 -17.77 -10.72 10.13
CA ILE A 85 -16.57 -10.49 10.96
C ILE A 85 -16.86 -9.59 12.18
N GLY A 86 -18.11 -9.21 12.42
CA GLY A 86 -18.49 -8.33 13.52
C GLY A 86 -18.11 -6.85 13.33
N MET A 87 -17.92 -6.41 12.09
CA MET A 87 -17.58 -5.04 11.70
C MET A 87 -18.57 -4.48 10.67
N PRO A 88 -19.86 -4.32 11.01
CA PRO A 88 -20.88 -3.90 10.05
C PRO A 88 -20.67 -2.49 9.47
N GLU A 89 -20.03 -1.60 10.24
CA GLU A 89 -19.80 -0.19 9.86
C GLU A 89 -18.46 0.04 9.14
N SER A 90 -17.62 -0.99 9.01
CA SER A 90 -16.30 -0.82 8.38
C SER A 90 -16.38 -0.76 6.86
N LEU A 91 -15.58 0.12 6.26
CA LEU A 91 -15.42 0.19 4.82
C LEU A 91 -14.53 -0.95 4.33
N LEU A 92 -15.01 -1.70 3.35
CA LEU A 92 -14.29 -2.87 2.83
C LEU A 92 -13.97 -2.73 1.35
N TYR A 93 -12.68 -2.90 1.01
CA TYR A 93 -12.19 -3.06 -0.34
C TYR A 93 -11.82 -4.53 -0.59
N CYS A 94 -12.43 -5.14 -1.61
CA CYS A 94 -12.11 -6.49 -2.04
C CYS A 94 -11.14 -6.49 -3.23
N SER A 95 -9.88 -6.84 -2.99
CA SER A 95 -8.92 -7.14 -4.06
C SER A 95 -9.14 -8.56 -4.61
N LEU A 96 -8.64 -8.85 -5.81
CA LEU A 96 -8.67 -10.21 -6.35
C LEU A 96 -7.71 -11.15 -5.61
N HIS A 97 -6.49 -10.67 -5.39
CA HIS A 97 -5.40 -11.47 -4.86
C HIS A 97 -4.90 -10.91 -3.53
N ASP A 98 -4.35 -11.79 -2.71
CA ASP A 98 -3.52 -11.41 -1.55
C ASP A 98 -2.13 -11.02 -2.07
N PRO A 99 -1.65 -9.79 -1.83
CA PRO A 99 -0.33 -9.36 -2.27
C PRO A 99 0.82 -10.14 -1.64
N VAL A 100 0.56 -10.89 -0.55
CA VAL A 100 1.57 -11.72 0.13
C VAL A 100 1.61 -13.15 -0.40
N SER A 101 0.51 -13.66 -0.94
CA SER A 101 0.37 -15.08 -1.28
C SER A 101 0.19 -15.25 -2.79
N PRO A 102 1.05 -16.02 -3.50
CA PRO A 102 0.87 -16.26 -4.92
C PRO A 102 -0.46 -17.01 -5.15
N CYS A 103 -1.30 -16.48 -6.04
CA CYS A 103 -2.60 -17.06 -6.34
C CYS A 103 -2.45 -18.21 -7.35
N PRO A 104 -3.18 -19.33 -7.20
CA PRO A 104 -3.32 -20.29 -8.29
C PRO A 104 -4.18 -19.69 -9.41
N SER A 105 -3.91 -20.09 -10.65
CA SER A 105 -4.65 -19.62 -11.83
C SER A 105 -6.08 -20.21 -11.87
N GLY A 106 -7.05 -19.41 -12.35
CA GLY A 106 -8.38 -19.93 -12.74
C GLY A 106 -9.57 -19.58 -11.84
N TYR A 107 -9.44 -18.74 -10.82
CA TYR A 107 -10.56 -18.40 -9.94
C TYR A 107 -11.49 -17.33 -10.54
N VAL A 108 -12.68 -17.76 -10.96
CA VAL A 108 -13.83 -16.90 -11.30
C VAL A 108 -14.88 -17.12 -10.20
N THR A 109 -14.84 -16.34 -9.13
CA THR A 109 -15.89 -16.40 -8.09
C THR A 109 -16.84 -15.22 -8.18
N ASN A 110 -18.13 -15.53 -7.99
CA ASN A 110 -19.21 -14.54 -7.92
C ASN A 110 -19.04 -13.68 -6.67
N LYS A 111 -18.87 -12.36 -6.85
CA LYS A 111 -18.59 -11.38 -5.79
C LYS A 111 -19.84 -10.93 -5.03
N GLN A 112 -21.04 -11.30 -5.48
CA GLN A 112 -22.32 -10.84 -4.91
C GLN A 112 -22.48 -11.18 -3.42
N ALA A 113 -22.01 -12.34 -2.98
CA ALA A 113 -22.18 -12.79 -1.58
C ALA A 113 -21.38 -11.96 -0.56
N LEU A 114 -20.24 -11.38 -0.98
CA LEU A 114 -19.35 -10.63 -0.08
C LEU A 114 -19.88 -9.24 0.24
N GLN A 115 -20.57 -8.61 -0.71
CA GLN A 115 -21.12 -7.25 -0.62
C GLN A 115 -20.11 -6.18 -0.10
N PRO A 116 -18.90 -6.05 -0.67
CA PRO A 116 -17.95 -5.05 -0.23
C PRO A 116 -18.37 -3.63 -0.64
N ASP A 117 -17.82 -2.59 -0.01
CA ASP A 117 -18.04 -1.20 -0.43
C ASP A 117 -17.34 -0.96 -1.77
N TRP A 118 -16.08 -1.36 -1.89
CA TRP A 118 -15.29 -1.32 -3.12
C TRP A 118 -14.87 -2.72 -3.55
N PHE A 119 -14.83 -3.00 -4.85
CA PHE A 119 -14.21 -4.22 -5.35
C PHE A 119 -13.43 -3.99 -6.64
N GLN A 120 -12.27 -4.61 -6.73
CA GLN A 120 -11.49 -4.70 -7.97
C GLN A 120 -12.31 -5.46 -9.02
N SER A 121 -12.42 -4.96 -10.25
CA SER A 121 -13.01 -5.75 -11.36
C SER A 121 -12.15 -6.99 -11.64
N LEU A 122 -12.74 -8.06 -12.22
CA LEU A 122 -11.90 -9.18 -12.65
C LEU A 122 -10.92 -8.71 -13.74
N SER A 123 -9.65 -9.13 -13.68
CA SER A 123 -8.59 -8.67 -14.57
C SER A 123 -7.62 -9.80 -14.94
N ASP A 124 -6.76 -9.53 -15.92
CA ASP A 124 -5.72 -10.45 -16.42
C ASP A 124 -4.32 -9.85 -16.18
N GLY A 125 -3.89 -9.82 -14.91
CA GLY A 125 -2.65 -9.20 -14.44
C GLY A 125 -1.35 -9.95 -14.76
N GLU A 126 -1.43 -11.09 -15.46
CA GLU A 126 -0.27 -11.97 -15.70
C GLU A 126 0.51 -11.63 -16.98
N ALA A 127 0.31 -10.44 -17.57
CA ALA A 127 1.00 -10.07 -18.80
C ALA A 127 2.50 -9.80 -18.60
N SER A 128 2.89 -9.36 -17.40
CA SER A 128 4.27 -9.14 -16.99
C SER A 128 4.99 -10.43 -16.57
N CYS A 129 4.26 -11.51 -16.28
CA CYS A 129 4.83 -12.77 -15.78
C CYS A 129 5.54 -13.61 -16.85
N GLU A 130 5.49 -13.22 -18.13
CA GLU A 130 6.23 -13.90 -19.21
C GLU A 130 7.70 -13.42 -19.23
N GLU A 131 8.65 -14.34 -19.46
CA GLU A 131 10.09 -14.04 -19.50
C GLU A 131 10.48 -13.02 -20.58
N ALA A 132 9.62 -12.83 -21.60
CA ALA A 132 9.82 -11.88 -22.69
C ALA A 132 8.58 -11.01 -22.90
N ILE A 133 8.81 -9.73 -23.22
CA ILE A 133 7.74 -8.78 -23.54
C ILE A 133 7.05 -9.22 -24.84
N SER A 134 5.75 -9.55 -24.73
CA SER A 134 4.92 -9.98 -25.85
C SER A 134 3.77 -9.01 -26.08
N ILE A 135 3.79 -8.27 -27.20
CA ILE A 135 2.71 -7.35 -27.59
C ILE A 135 1.37 -8.10 -27.68
N LYS A 136 1.38 -9.35 -28.18
CA LYS A 136 0.19 -10.19 -28.26
C LYS A 136 -0.37 -10.51 -26.87
N ARG A 137 0.49 -10.80 -25.89
CA ARG A 137 0.09 -11.10 -24.50
C ARG A 137 -0.47 -9.87 -23.80
N ALA A 138 0.20 -8.72 -23.96
CA ALA A 138 -0.23 -7.43 -23.43
C ALA A 138 -1.58 -7.00 -24.01
N ARG A 139 -1.77 -7.11 -25.33
CA ARG A 139 -3.07 -6.82 -25.96
C ARG A 139 -4.18 -7.70 -25.40
N LYS A 140 -3.89 -9.01 -25.25
CA LYS A 140 -4.86 -9.99 -24.72
C LYS A 140 -5.24 -9.69 -23.26
N SER A 141 -4.32 -9.24 -22.41
CA SER A 141 -4.68 -8.89 -21.02
C SER A 141 -5.61 -7.70 -20.98
N VAL A 142 -5.35 -6.67 -21.79
CA VAL A 142 -6.22 -5.49 -21.89
C VAL A 142 -7.60 -5.87 -22.41
N ASP A 143 -7.67 -6.62 -23.51
CA ASP A 143 -8.96 -7.02 -24.12
C ASP A 143 -9.80 -7.88 -23.16
N ARG A 144 -9.18 -8.84 -22.47
CA ARG A 144 -9.86 -9.68 -21.47
C ARG A 144 -10.34 -8.84 -20.29
N THR A 145 -9.52 -7.93 -19.80
CA THR A 145 -9.86 -7.09 -18.64
C THR A 145 -11.00 -6.12 -18.95
N LEU A 146 -11.04 -5.54 -20.16
CA LEU A 146 -12.17 -4.73 -20.60
C LEU A 146 -13.45 -5.57 -20.74
N LEU A 147 -13.36 -6.76 -21.31
CA LEU A 147 -14.50 -7.69 -21.40
C LEU A 147 -15.04 -8.07 -20.02
N PHE A 148 -14.15 -8.35 -19.07
CA PHE A 148 -14.50 -8.65 -17.69
C PHE A 148 -15.14 -7.44 -17.00
N LEU A 149 -14.58 -6.25 -17.16
CA LEU A 149 -15.13 -5.01 -16.61
C LEU A 149 -16.55 -4.76 -17.12
N ASP A 150 -16.76 -4.80 -18.43
CA ASP A 150 -18.07 -4.59 -19.05
C ASP A 150 -19.08 -5.66 -18.60
N SER A 151 -18.62 -6.89 -18.34
CA SER A 151 -19.47 -7.97 -17.80
C SER A 151 -19.81 -7.77 -16.32
N CYS A 152 -18.85 -7.35 -15.50
CA CYS A 152 -19.08 -7.03 -14.09
C CYS A 152 -20.04 -5.84 -13.92
N LEU A 153 -19.93 -4.82 -14.77
CA LEU A 153 -20.84 -3.67 -14.77
C LEU A 153 -22.28 -4.07 -15.07
N ARG A 154 -22.52 -4.88 -16.11
CA ARG A 154 -23.87 -5.40 -16.41
C ARG A 154 -24.45 -6.20 -15.24
N LEU A 155 -23.66 -7.11 -14.66
CA LEU A 155 -24.09 -7.91 -13.50
C LEU A 155 -24.34 -7.06 -12.25
N GLN A 156 -23.64 -5.92 -12.11
CA GLN A 156 -23.87 -4.98 -11.02
C GLN A 156 -25.18 -4.22 -11.23
N GLU A 157 -25.48 -3.76 -12.45
CA GLU A 157 -26.74 -3.10 -12.80
C GLU A 157 -27.96 -4.00 -12.52
N GLU A 158 -27.83 -5.30 -12.79
CA GLU A 158 -28.88 -6.30 -12.52
C GLU A 158 -28.99 -6.71 -11.04
N SER A 159 -28.01 -6.37 -10.21
CA SER A 159 -27.93 -6.81 -8.81
C SER A 159 -28.41 -5.74 -7.83
N GLU A 160 -29.54 -5.97 -7.17
CA GLU A 160 -30.06 -5.07 -6.13
C GLU A 160 -29.07 -4.86 -4.97
N VAL A 161 -28.32 -5.91 -4.62
CA VAL A 161 -27.40 -5.92 -3.46
C VAL A 161 -26.12 -5.12 -3.74
N LEU A 162 -25.66 -5.07 -4.99
CA LEU A 162 -24.42 -4.40 -5.39
C LEU A 162 -24.61 -2.97 -5.89
N GLN A 163 -25.84 -2.44 -5.92
CA GLN A 163 -26.13 -1.06 -6.36
C GLN A 163 -25.34 -0.01 -5.57
N LYS A 164 -25.06 -0.28 -4.29
CA LYS A 164 -24.29 0.62 -3.42
C LYS A 164 -22.79 0.34 -3.39
N SER A 165 -22.36 -0.77 -4.00
CA SER A 165 -20.95 -1.10 -4.14
C SER A 165 -20.34 -0.29 -5.28
N SER A 166 -19.04 -0.02 -5.20
CA SER A 166 -18.28 0.71 -6.21
C SER A 166 -17.26 -0.21 -6.87
N ILE A 167 -17.25 -0.23 -8.20
CA ILE A 167 -16.27 -1.01 -8.96
C ILE A 167 -15.01 -0.19 -9.23
N ILE A 168 -13.85 -0.80 -9.01
CA ILE A 168 -12.53 -0.26 -9.34
C ILE A 168 -12.06 -0.93 -10.64
N GLY A 169 -11.88 -0.12 -11.69
CA GLY A 169 -11.38 -0.62 -12.97
C GLY A 169 -9.89 -0.90 -12.90
N VAL A 170 -9.42 -1.97 -13.54
CA VAL A 170 -8.00 -2.35 -13.51
C VAL A 170 -7.30 -1.89 -14.79
N ILE A 171 -6.11 -1.32 -14.64
CA ILE A 171 -5.25 -0.92 -15.74
C ILE A 171 -4.18 -1.99 -15.95
N GLU A 172 -4.21 -2.60 -17.12
CA GLU A 172 -3.32 -3.69 -17.54
C GLU A 172 -2.43 -3.26 -18.71
N GLY A 173 -1.81 -4.23 -19.40
CA GLY A 173 -0.96 -4.00 -20.58
C GLY A 173 0.51 -4.37 -20.37
N GLY A 174 0.87 -4.89 -19.20
CA GLY A 174 2.24 -5.34 -18.90
C GLY A 174 3.26 -4.21 -19.07
N ASP A 175 4.40 -4.52 -19.68
CA ASP A 175 5.48 -3.57 -19.97
C ASP A 175 5.35 -2.92 -21.38
N VAL A 176 4.21 -3.06 -22.06
CA VAL A 176 3.98 -2.47 -23.39
C VAL A 176 3.26 -1.13 -23.27
N MET A 177 3.97 -0.04 -23.56
CA MET A 177 3.50 1.33 -23.37
C MET A 177 2.17 1.61 -24.09
N GLU A 178 2.04 1.25 -25.37
CA GLU A 178 0.84 1.53 -26.15
C GLU A 178 -0.40 0.82 -25.58
N GLU A 179 -0.22 -0.43 -25.13
CA GLU A 179 -1.31 -1.21 -24.54
C GLU A 179 -1.69 -0.71 -23.14
N ARG A 180 -0.73 -0.21 -22.36
CA ARG A 180 -0.97 0.48 -21.08
C ARG A 180 -1.79 1.75 -21.24
N LEU A 181 -1.41 2.62 -22.19
CA LEU A 181 -2.17 3.83 -22.48
C LEU A 181 -3.56 3.51 -23.04
N ARG A 182 -3.67 2.47 -23.89
CA ARG A 182 -4.97 1.98 -24.36
C ARG A 182 -5.83 1.50 -23.21
N SER A 183 -5.28 0.71 -22.28
CA SER A 183 -6.01 0.24 -21.10
C SER A 183 -6.50 1.41 -20.24
N ALA A 184 -5.65 2.39 -19.95
CA ALA A 184 -6.02 3.58 -19.20
C ALA A 184 -7.18 4.34 -19.85
N ARG A 185 -7.04 4.68 -21.14
CA ARG A 185 -8.05 5.43 -21.91
C ARG A 185 -9.36 4.68 -22.04
N GLU A 186 -9.32 3.38 -22.31
CA GLU A 186 -10.53 2.56 -22.47
C GLU A 186 -11.24 2.34 -21.15
N THR A 187 -10.53 2.00 -20.08
CA THR A 187 -11.11 1.81 -18.75
C THR A 187 -11.73 3.11 -18.23
N ALA A 188 -11.10 4.28 -18.50
CA ALA A 188 -11.63 5.58 -18.11
C ALA A 188 -12.97 5.95 -18.78
N LYS A 189 -13.31 5.34 -19.93
CA LYS A 189 -14.62 5.54 -20.59
C LYS A 189 -15.77 4.85 -19.85
N ARG A 190 -15.49 3.91 -18.93
CA ARG A 190 -16.50 3.18 -18.17
C ARG A 190 -16.86 3.94 -16.88
N PRO A 191 -18.07 3.73 -16.31
CA PRO A 191 -18.50 4.34 -15.05
C PRO A 191 -17.84 3.70 -13.81
N VAL A 192 -16.53 3.50 -13.84
CA VAL A 192 -15.75 3.01 -12.69
C VAL A 192 -15.56 4.12 -11.67
N SER A 193 -15.48 3.76 -10.39
CA SER A 193 -15.29 4.72 -9.30
C SER A 193 -13.83 5.14 -9.14
N GLY A 194 -12.89 4.23 -9.42
CA GLY A 194 -11.45 4.51 -9.37
C GLY A 194 -10.69 3.52 -10.25
N PHE A 195 -9.36 3.63 -10.22
CA PHE A 195 -8.48 2.80 -11.03
C PHE A 195 -7.47 2.06 -10.16
N LEU A 196 -7.29 0.77 -10.41
CA LEU A 196 -6.20 -0.02 -9.86
C LEU A 196 -5.09 -0.15 -10.91
N LEU A 197 -3.89 0.25 -10.53
CA LEU A 197 -2.68 0.13 -11.33
C LEU A 197 -2.02 -1.21 -11.02
N ASP A 198 -2.30 -2.24 -11.84
CA ASP A 198 -1.77 -3.60 -11.66
C ASP A 198 -0.51 -3.82 -12.51
N GLY A 199 0.28 -4.83 -12.18
CA GLY A 199 1.46 -5.27 -12.92
C GLY A 199 2.67 -4.33 -12.82
N PHE A 200 2.72 -3.47 -11.81
CA PHE A 200 3.88 -2.63 -11.50
C PHE A 200 4.79 -3.22 -10.43
N GLN A 201 4.34 -4.28 -9.74
CA GLN A 201 5.11 -5.09 -8.80
C GLN A 201 6.26 -5.86 -9.49
N GLY A 202 7.36 -6.09 -8.76
CA GLY A 202 8.67 -6.55 -9.25
C GLY A 202 8.70 -7.50 -10.47
N ASN A 203 9.09 -6.94 -11.63
CA ASN A 203 9.36 -7.63 -12.90
C ASN A 203 10.87 -7.52 -13.30
N PRO A 204 11.40 -8.15 -14.37
CA PRO A 204 12.82 -8.04 -14.72
C PRO A 204 13.19 -6.69 -15.34
N THR A 205 12.21 -5.86 -15.74
CA THR A 205 12.42 -4.47 -16.17
C THR A 205 12.92 -3.59 -15.01
N THR A 206 13.74 -2.58 -15.36
CA THR A 206 14.30 -1.68 -14.34
C THR A 206 13.18 -0.92 -13.61
N LEU A 207 13.41 -0.58 -12.34
CA LEU A 207 12.48 0.24 -11.56
C LEU A 207 12.16 1.56 -12.28
N GLU A 208 13.16 2.18 -12.89
CA GLU A 208 13.01 3.44 -13.62
C GLU A 208 12.03 3.34 -14.79
N THR A 209 12.13 2.29 -15.63
CA THR A 209 11.20 2.10 -16.75
C THR A 209 9.76 1.91 -16.26
N ARG A 210 9.56 1.14 -15.17
CA ARG A 210 8.23 0.94 -14.57
C ARG A 210 7.65 2.25 -14.03
N LEU A 211 8.49 3.06 -13.38
CA LEU A 211 8.13 4.36 -12.85
C LEU A 211 7.82 5.38 -13.96
N GLN A 212 8.53 5.35 -15.08
CA GLN A 212 8.19 6.17 -16.26
C GLN A 212 6.85 5.72 -16.87
N LEU A 213 6.61 4.41 -16.97
CA LEU A 213 5.34 3.88 -17.46
C LEU A 213 4.17 4.28 -16.54
N LEU A 214 4.38 4.27 -15.23
CA LEU A 214 3.41 4.68 -14.22
C LEU A 214 2.99 6.16 -14.38
N SER A 215 3.95 7.05 -14.62
CA SER A 215 3.64 8.48 -14.84
C SER A 215 2.86 8.72 -16.14
N LEU A 216 3.20 7.99 -17.21
CA LEU A 216 2.47 8.06 -18.47
C LEU A 216 1.03 7.56 -18.33
N VAL A 217 0.82 6.46 -17.61
CA VAL A 217 -0.52 5.90 -17.35
C VAL A 217 -1.36 6.85 -16.52
N THR A 218 -0.83 7.38 -15.42
CA THR A 218 -1.58 8.27 -14.52
C THR A 218 -1.93 9.61 -15.17
N ALA A 219 -1.16 10.07 -16.15
CA ALA A 219 -1.49 11.25 -16.97
C ALA A 219 -2.74 11.05 -17.85
N GLU A 220 -3.08 9.82 -18.22
CA GLU A 220 -4.28 9.50 -19.00
C GLU A 220 -5.53 9.29 -18.14
N LEU A 221 -5.37 9.18 -16.81
CA LEU A 221 -6.46 8.90 -15.89
C LEU A 221 -7.08 10.20 -15.34
N PRO A 222 -8.42 10.28 -15.28
CA PRO A 222 -9.10 11.49 -14.83
C PRO A 222 -8.74 11.83 -13.39
N GLU A 223 -8.52 13.12 -13.13
CA GLU A 223 -8.01 13.61 -11.84
C GLU A 223 -9.03 13.52 -10.70
N ASP A 224 -10.32 13.47 -11.00
CA ASP A 224 -11.42 13.44 -10.05
C ASP A 224 -11.72 12.03 -9.51
N LYS A 225 -10.92 11.02 -9.89
CA LYS A 225 -11.03 9.64 -9.41
C LYS A 225 -9.74 9.17 -8.73
N PRO A 226 -9.84 8.34 -7.67
CA PRO A 226 -8.69 7.84 -6.95
C PRO A 226 -7.95 6.76 -7.74
N ARG A 227 -6.64 6.71 -7.52
CA ARG A 227 -5.71 5.76 -8.14
C ARG A 227 -5.10 4.87 -7.06
N LEU A 228 -5.42 3.59 -7.11
CA LEU A 228 -4.90 2.54 -6.23
C LEU A 228 -3.74 1.84 -6.94
N ILE A 229 -2.77 1.33 -6.19
CA ILE A 229 -1.73 0.42 -6.70
C ILE A 229 -1.66 -0.83 -5.81
N CYS A 230 -1.52 -1.99 -6.42
CA CYS A 230 -1.36 -3.26 -5.70
C CYS A 230 0.10 -3.75 -5.75
N GLY A 231 0.51 -4.50 -4.73
CA GLY A 231 1.84 -5.10 -4.66
C GLY A 231 2.98 -4.12 -4.37
N VAL A 232 2.68 -2.86 -4.04
CA VAL A 232 3.65 -1.82 -3.65
C VAL A 232 3.34 -1.33 -2.23
N SER A 233 4.26 -1.58 -1.29
CA SER A 233 4.05 -1.27 0.14
C SER A 233 5.36 -0.93 0.89
N ARG A 234 6.52 -0.99 0.22
CA ARG A 234 7.77 -0.58 0.87
C ARG A 234 7.88 0.96 0.87
N PRO A 235 8.35 1.61 1.96
CA PRO A 235 8.30 3.07 2.11
C PRO A 235 8.92 3.88 0.96
N ASP A 236 10.06 3.43 0.43
CA ASP A 236 10.74 4.06 -0.72
C ASP A 236 9.93 3.95 -2.01
N GLU A 237 9.36 2.79 -2.29
CA GLU A 237 8.54 2.56 -3.48
C GLU A 237 7.22 3.33 -3.43
N VAL A 238 6.62 3.45 -2.23
CA VAL A 238 5.42 4.25 -1.98
C VAL A 238 5.66 5.71 -2.38
N LEU A 239 6.76 6.31 -1.94
CA LEU A 239 7.09 7.71 -2.25
C LEU A 239 7.28 7.94 -3.75
N GLU A 240 7.97 7.03 -4.45
CA GLU A 240 8.14 7.11 -5.90
C GLU A 240 6.79 7.05 -6.65
N CYS A 241 5.84 6.26 -6.16
CA CYS A 241 4.51 6.14 -6.76
C CYS A 241 3.64 7.38 -6.45
N ILE A 242 3.77 7.96 -5.27
CA ILE A 242 3.03 9.18 -4.88
C ILE A 242 3.43 10.37 -5.77
N GLU A 243 4.72 10.55 -6.05
CA GLU A 243 5.20 11.58 -7.00
C GLU A 243 4.64 11.39 -8.41
N ARG A 244 4.19 10.18 -8.73
CA ARG A 244 3.57 9.82 -10.02
C ARG A 244 2.06 9.77 -9.92
N GLY A 245 1.49 10.40 -8.90
CA GLY A 245 0.06 10.64 -8.78
C GLY A 245 -0.74 9.40 -8.38
N VAL A 246 -0.15 8.43 -7.67
CA VAL A 246 -0.88 7.33 -7.01
C VAL A 246 -1.39 7.80 -5.65
N ASP A 247 -2.64 7.46 -5.32
CA ASP A 247 -3.35 7.97 -4.15
C ASP A 247 -3.41 6.95 -3.00
N LEU A 248 -3.57 5.65 -3.29
CA LEU A 248 -3.87 4.61 -2.30
C LEU A 248 -3.01 3.36 -2.46
N PHE A 249 -2.52 2.84 -1.34
CA PHE A 249 -1.59 1.71 -1.25
C PHE A 249 -2.10 0.60 -0.33
N GLU A 250 -1.59 -0.61 -0.49
CA GLU A 250 -1.80 -1.71 0.43
C GLU A 250 -0.81 -1.62 1.61
N SER A 251 -1.20 -2.04 2.82
CA SER A 251 -0.33 -2.03 4.01
C SER A 251 0.18 -3.43 4.41
N PHE A 252 0.51 -4.28 3.43
CA PHE A 252 1.01 -5.63 3.71
C PHE A 252 2.48 -5.66 4.16
N PHE A 253 3.28 -4.61 3.90
CA PHE A 253 4.67 -4.54 4.34
C PHE A 253 4.86 -4.68 5.88
N PRO A 254 4.16 -3.92 6.75
CA PRO A 254 4.24 -4.12 8.20
C PRO A 254 3.81 -5.52 8.66
N TYR A 255 2.87 -6.16 7.95
CA TYR A 255 2.53 -7.57 8.20
C TYR A 255 3.71 -8.48 7.87
N LEU A 256 4.34 -8.33 6.70
CA LEU A 256 5.52 -9.12 6.33
C LEU A 256 6.67 -8.94 7.33
N VAL A 257 6.89 -7.72 7.84
CA VAL A 257 7.88 -7.40 8.89
C VAL A 257 7.58 -8.17 10.17
N THR A 258 6.31 -8.21 10.56
CA THR A 258 5.82 -8.95 11.74
C THR A 258 6.04 -10.46 11.60
N GLU A 259 5.68 -11.06 10.47
CA GLU A 259 5.78 -12.52 10.26
C GLU A 259 7.23 -13.02 10.32
N ARG A 260 8.21 -12.17 9.98
CA ARG A 260 9.64 -12.50 10.11
C ARG A 260 10.23 -12.18 11.49
N GLY A 261 9.42 -11.69 12.43
CA GLY A 261 9.85 -11.35 13.80
C GLY A 261 10.67 -10.07 13.88
N CYS A 262 10.41 -9.13 12.98
CA CYS A 262 11.10 -7.84 12.91
C CYS A 262 10.17 -6.69 13.35
N ALA A 263 10.78 -5.55 13.66
CA ALA A 263 10.07 -4.31 13.97
C ALA A 263 10.57 -3.18 13.06
N LEU A 264 9.65 -2.39 12.51
CA LEU A 264 9.96 -1.16 11.77
C LEU A 264 10.59 -0.13 12.71
N THR A 265 11.69 0.48 12.29
CA THR A 265 12.43 1.47 13.08
C THR A 265 12.94 2.65 12.27
N PHE A 266 12.62 2.71 10.99
CA PHE A 266 13.03 3.82 10.13
C PHE A 266 12.41 5.14 10.59
N ASN A 267 13.18 6.22 10.49
CA ASN A 267 12.76 7.56 10.83
C ASN A 267 11.98 8.20 9.67
N PHE A 268 10.85 8.82 10.00
CA PHE A 268 10.04 9.64 9.09
C PHE A 268 9.69 11.01 9.67
N ASP A 269 10.28 11.37 10.81
CA ASP A 269 10.11 12.68 11.44
C ASP A 269 11.17 13.63 10.89
N TYR A 270 10.81 14.36 9.84
CA TYR A 270 11.65 15.44 9.32
C TYR A 270 11.36 16.73 10.10
N GLN A 271 12.31 17.12 10.94
CA GLN A 271 12.38 18.45 11.53
C GLN A 271 13.37 19.27 10.68
N PRO A 272 12.96 20.40 10.08
CA PRO A 272 13.90 21.27 9.39
C PRO A 272 14.94 21.76 10.40
N ASN A 273 16.21 21.42 10.22
CA ASN A 273 17.28 22.03 10.99
C ASN A 273 17.37 23.52 10.58
N PRO A 274 17.21 24.48 11.52
CA PRO A 274 17.32 25.90 11.21
C PRO A 274 18.66 26.26 10.53
N GLU A 275 19.74 25.55 10.87
CA GLU A 275 21.08 25.81 10.34
C GLU A 275 21.27 25.31 8.89
N GLU A 276 20.68 24.19 8.50
CA GLU A 276 20.73 23.70 7.10
C GLU A 276 19.90 24.56 6.15
N THR A 277 18.80 25.14 6.66
CA THR A 277 17.91 26.02 5.89
C THR A 277 18.61 27.34 5.51
N LEU A 278 19.55 27.82 6.34
CA LEU A 278 20.34 29.02 6.11
C LEU A 278 21.46 28.83 5.07
N LEU A 279 21.99 27.62 4.94
CA LEU A 279 23.03 27.28 3.95
C LEU A 279 22.46 27.22 2.52
N GLN A 280 21.23 26.71 2.36
CA GLN A 280 20.54 26.66 1.06
C GLN A 280 20.15 28.06 0.53
N GLN A 281 20.01 29.06 1.40
CA GLN A 281 19.67 30.43 1.00
C GLN A 281 20.90 31.28 0.60
N ASN A 282 22.12 30.85 0.93
CA ASN A 282 23.32 31.69 0.83
C ASN A 282 24.48 31.13 -0.02
N GLY A 283 24.29 30.03 -0.77
CA GLY A 283 25.38 29.43 -1.57
C GLY A 283 24.92 28.82 -2.89
N ILE A 284 25.34 29.46 -4.00
CA ILE A 284 25.59 28.96 -5.37
C ILE A 284 24.82 27.69 -5.79
N GLN A 285 23.91 27.86 -6.76
CA GLN A 285 23.40 26.77 -7.60
C GLN A 285 24.55 26.14 -8.39
N GLU A 286 25.20 25.12 -7.83
CA GLU A 286 25.91 24.15 -8.64
C GLU A 286 24.88 23.15 -9.17
N GLU A 287 24.55 23.26 -10.46
CA GLU A 287 23.90 22.19 -11.21
C GLU A 287 24.80 20.95 -11.17
N ILE A 288 24.58 20.08 -10.18
CA ILE A 288 25.20 18.77 -10.19
C ILE A 288 24.47 17.96 -11.26
N LYS A 289 25.12 17.79 -12.42
CA LYS A 289 24.73 16.80 -13.43
C LYS A 289 24.77 15.41 -12.81
N TYR A 290 23.61 14.96 -12.33
CA TYR A 290 23.39 13.63 -11.77
C TYR A 290 22.96 12.66 -12.87
N GLU A 291 23.90 12.32 -13.74
CA GLU A 291 23.86 11.05 -14.47
C GLU A 291 24.77 10.05 -13.74
N ASP A 292 24.36 8.77 -13.67
CA ASP A 292 25.17 7.61 -13.26
C ASP A 292 25.24 7.12 -11.78
N GLN A 293 24.18 7.21 -10.97
CA GLN A 293 24.12 6.43 -9.70
C GLN A 293 22.82 5.64 -9.42
N ILE A 294 22.04 5.31 -10.44
CA ILE A 294 20.85 4.44 -10.32
C ILE A 294 21.20 2.93 -10.42
N LYS A 295 22.45 2.57 -10.77
CA LYS A 295 22.84 1.19 -11.17
C LYS A 295 22.94 0.12 -10.06
N LYS A 296 22.47 0.35 -8.82
CA LYS A 296 22.59 -0.66 -7.73
C LYS A 296 21.35 -0.92 -6.87
N ILE A 297 20.14 -0.60 -7.34
CA ILE A 297 18.94 -1.19 -6.74
C ILE A 297 18.75 -2.57 -7.38
N LYS A 298 19.31 -3.61 -6.76
CA LYS A 298 19.03 -5.01 -7.14
C LYS A 298 17.58 -5.31 -6.77
N THR A 299 16.69 -5.33 -7.76
CA THR A 299 15.38 -5.98 -7.67
C THR A 299 15.61 -7.49 -7.56
N THR A 300 15.91 -7.97 -6.35
CA THR A 300 15.75 -9.39 -6.06
C THR A 300 14.28 -9.65 -5.81
N GLY A 301 13.68 -10.49 -6.66
CA GLY A 301 12.39 -11.10 -6.38
C GLY A 301 12.34 -11.72 -4.99
N CYS A 302 11.10 -11.77 -4.48
CA CYS A 302 10.68 -12.26 -3.17
C CYS A 302 10.68 -11.19 -2.05
N ASN A 303 9.49 -10.69 -1.75
CA ASN A 303 9.08 -9.83 -0.62
C ASN A 303 9.38 -10.40 0.79
N GLN A 304 10.32 -11.34 0.93
CA GLN A 304 10.55 -12.14 2.14
C GLN A 304 11.88 -11.82 2.85
N LYS A 305 12.73 -10.97 2.28
CA LYS A 305 14.00 -10.59 2.92
C LYS A 305 13.83 -9.34 3.79
N MET A 306 14.49 -9.37 4.95
CA MET A 306 14.62 -8.22 5.83
C MET A 306 15.24 -7.03 5.07
N THR A 307 14.71 -5.84 5.32
CA THR A 307 15.15 -4.57 4.73
C THR A 307 15.97 -3.76 5.75
N SER A 308 16.50 -2.61 5.34
CA SER A 308 17.17 -1.68 6.25
C SER A 308 16.20 -0.83 7.09
N PHE A 309 14.89 -0.92 6.83
CA PHE A 309 13.86 -0.16 7.55
C PHE A 309 13.48 -0.77 8.90
N GLU A 310 14.06 -1.92 9.26
CA GLU A 310 13.60 -2.76 10.35
C GLU A 310 14.77 -3.38 11.12
N ILE A 311 14.48 -3.80 12.35
CA ILE A 311 15.39 -4.58 13.19
C ILE A 311 14.86 -6.00 13.40
N ASN A 312 15.76 -6.99 13.40
CA ASN A 312 15.42 -8.38 13.68
C ASN A 312 15.56 -8.70 15.17
N LEU A 313 14.43 -8.81 15.86
CA LEU A 313 14.40 -9.03 17.31
C LEU A 313 14.76 -10.46 17.72
N LYS A 314 14.96 -11.39 16.78
CA LYS A 314 15.53 -12.72 17.07
C LYS A 314 17.04 -12.67 17.29
N GLU A 315 17.71 -11.58 16.92
CA GLU A 315 19.15 -11.43 17.11
C GLU A 315 19.52 -11.33 18.59
N LYS A 316 20.59 -12.03 18.99
CA LYS A 316 21.06 -12.07 20.39
C LYS A 316 21.43 -10.71 20.96
N LYS A 317 21.77 -9.72 20.12
CA LYS A 317 22.11 -8.36 20.56
C LYS A 317 20.96 -7.65 21.27
N TYR A 318 19.72 -8.06 21.02
CA TYR A 318 18.53 -7.49 21.67
C TYR A 318 18.15 -8.19 22.97
N ARG A 319 18.84 -9.26 23.38
CA ARG A 319 18.52 -10.04 24.59
C ARG A 319 18.50 -9.20 25.87
N GLU A 320 19.38 -8.22 25.96
CA GLU A 320 19.54 -7.33 27.12
C GLU A 320 19.32 -5.86 26.74
N ASP A 321 18.68 -5.61 25.59
CA ASP A 321 18.30 -4.27 25.18
C ASP A 321 16.96 -3.88 25.82
N PHE A 322 17.02 -3.12 26.92
CA PHE A 322 15.84 -2.66 27.65
C PHE A 322 15.22 -1.37 27.09
N SER A 323 15.64 -0.91 25.91
CA SER A 323 14.97 0.19 25.22
C SER A 323 13.68 -0.26 24.52
N PRO A 324 12.71 0.63 24.27
CA PRO A 324 11.54 0.32 23.44
C PRO A 324 11.96 0.05 21.98
N LEU A 325 11.03 -0.46 21.16
CA LEU A 325 11.32 -0.70 19.73
C LEU A 325 11.78 0.60 19.04
N VAL A 326 11.03 1.69 19.26
CA VAL A 326 11.34 3.06 18.84
C VAL A 326 11.10 4.00 20.02
N LYS A 327 12.05 4.91 20.31
CA LYS A 327 12.04 5.75 21.54
C LYS A 327 10.83 6.67 21.65
N GLU A 328 10.45 7.34 20.55
CA GLU A 328 9.36 8.31 20.53
C GLU A 328 8.01 7.69 20.10
N CYS A 329 7.93 6.36 19.96
CA CYS A 329 6.71 5.71 19.48
C CYS A 329 5.66 5.60 20.59
N SER A 330 4.43 6.02 20.27
CA SER A 330 3.28 6.03 21.19
C SER A 330 2.50 4.72 21.26
N CYS A 331 2.92 3.68 20.54
CA CYS A 331 2.15 2.45 20.42
C CYS A 331 2.14 1.67 21.75
N TYR A 332 1.15 0.79 21.92
CA TYR A 332 1.04 -0.03 23.13
C TYR A 332 2.33 -0.82 23.43
N CYS A 333 2.99 -1.35 22.39
CA CYS A 333 4.22 -2.10 22.55
C CYS A 333 5.36 -1.23 23.11
N CYS A 334 5.65 -0.08 22.48
CA CYS A 334 6.73 0.81 22.92
C CYS A 334 6.48 1.46 24.27
N LYS A 335 5.22 1.68 24.65
CA LYS A 335 4.86 2.24 25.97
C LYS A 335 5.07 1.27 27.13
N ASN A 336 4.96 -0.04 26.90
CA ASN A 336 4.89 -1.03 27.97
C ASN A 336 6.01 -2.08 27.94
N HIS A 337 6.69 -2.24 26.81
CA HIS A 337 7.59 -3.37 26.57
C HIS A 337 8.93 -2.93 25.98
N THR A 338 9.93 -3.77 26.18
CA THR A 338 11.31 -3.56 25.73
C THR A 338 11.67 -4.50 24.59
N ARG A 339 12.73 -4.19 23.84
CA ARG A 339 13.29 -5.07 22.81
C ARG A 339 13.69 -6.43 23.41
N ALA A 340 14.27 -6.45 24.60
CA ALA A 340 14.58 -7.67 25.36
C ALA A 340 13.37 -8.54 25.65
N TYR A 341 12.23 -7.93 26.01
CA TYR A 341 10.99 -8.67 26.23
C TYR A 341 10.44 -9.28 24.94
N ILE A 342 10.42 -8.51 23.84
CA ILE A 342 9.97 -9.03 22.54
C ILE A 342 10.92 -10.13 22.02
N HIS A 343 12.24 -9.94 22.18
CA HIS A 343 13.24 -10.97 21.90
C HIS A 343 12.96 -12.25 22.68
N HIS A 344 12.69 -12.14 23.99
CA HIS A 344 12.34 -13.29 24.82
C HIS A 344 11.11 -14.01 24.28
N LEU A 345 10.00 -13.31 24.02
CA LEU A 345 8.78 -13.92 23.48
C LEU A 345 9.02 -14.63 22.14
N LEU A 346 9.82 -14.04 21.25
CA LEU A 346 10.18 -14.66 19.97
C LEU A 346 11.02 -15.93 20.16
N VAL A 347 12.00 -15.92 21.07
CA VAL A 347 12.88 -17.07 21.34
C VAL A 347 12.15 -18.18 22.06
N THR A 348 11.18 -17.87 22.91
CA THR A 348 10.31 -18.85 23.58
C THR A 348 9.12 -19.30 22.74
N ASN A 349 9.00 -18.82 21.49
CA ASN A 349 7.90 -19.12 20.56
C ASN A 349 6.50 -18.76 21.09
N GLU A 350 6.39 -17.64 21.81
CA GLU A 350 5.12 -17.11 22.29
C GLU A 350 4.41 -16.29 21.21
N LEU A 351 3.14 -16.62 20.91
CA LEU A 351 2.33 -15.95 19.89
C LEU A 351 2.09 -14.46 20.18
N LEU A 352 2.17 -14.07 21.46
CA LEU A 352 2.07 -12.67 21.89
C LEU A 352 3.11 -11.77 21.21
N ALA A 353 4.27 -12.32 20.82
CA ALA A 353 5.27 -11.58 20.06
C ALA A 353 4.67 -11.01 18.76
N GLY A 354 3.93 -11.83 18.01
CA GLY A 354 3.30 -11.41 16.74
C GLY A 354 2.27 -10.30 16.97
N VAL A 355 1.47 -10.40 18.03
CA VAL A 355 0.48 -9.38 18.40
C VAL A 355 1.14 -8.03 18.68
N LEU A 356 2.17 -8.01 19.55
CA LEU A 356 2.86 -6.78 19.94
C LEU A 356 3.63 -6.15 18.77
N LEU A 357 4.24 -6.99 17.92
CA LEU A 357 4.90 -6.53 16.69
C LEU A 357 3.91 -5.97 15.69
N MET A 358 2.75 -6.60 15.49
CA MET A 358 1.75 -6.10 14.56
C MET A 358 1.18 -4.75 15.01
N ILE A 359 0.93 -4.57 16.31
CA ILE A 359 0.51 -3.28 16.89
C ILE A 359 1.54 -2.19 16.54
N HIS A 360 2.82 -2.46 16.82
CA HIS A 360 3.89 -1.51 16.55
C HIS A 360 4.06 -1.21 15.06
N ASN A 361 4.15 -2.26 14.24
CA ASN A 361 4.43 -2.13 12.81
C ASN A 361 3.29 -1.43 12.07
N PHE A 362 2.03 -1.68 12.43
CA PHE A 362 0.91 -0.91 11.88
C PHE A 362 0.96 0.55 12.32
N GLU A 363 1.10 0.84 13.62
CA GLU A 363 1.15 2.22 14.10
C GLU A 363 2.29 3.02 13.45
N HIS A 364 3.47 2.41 13.33
CA HIS A 364 4.64 3.01 12.69
C HIS A 364 4.38 3.29 11.20
N TYR A 365 3.78 2.34 10.48
CA TYR A 365 3.51 2.49 9.04
C TYR A 365 2.38 3.50 8.76
N PHE A 366 1.37 3.58 9.63
CA PHE A 366 0.31 4.59 9.52
C PHE A 366 0.83 5.99 9.88
N GLY A 367 1.71 6.10 10.87
CA GLY A 367 2.46 7.31 11.18
C GLY A 367 3.28 7.82 10.00
N PHE A 368 3.94 6.92 9.26
CA PHE A 368 4.63 7.27 8.02
C PHE A 368 3.69 7.91 6.97
N PHE A 369 2.52 7.33 6.71
CA PHE A 369 1.54 7.93 5.79
C PHE A 369 1.01 9.28 6.29
N HIS A 370 0.86 9.46 7.60
CA HIS A 370 0.55 10.76 8.17
C HIS A 370 1.66 11.78 7.89
N SER A 371 2.93 11.41 8.13
CA SER A 371 4.10 12.25 7.85
C SER A 371 4.19 12.64 6.36
N ILE A 372 3.89 11.74 5.43
CA ILE A 372 3.80 12.07 4.00
C ILE A 372 2.78 13.19 3.75
N ARG A 373 1.59 13.09 4.34
CA ARG A 373 0.54 14.11 4.16
C ARG A 373 0.95 15.45 4.76
N GLU A 374 1.61 15.46 5.92
CA GLU A 374 2.15 16.69 6.50
C GLU A 374 3.27 17.28 5.63
N ALA A 375 4.19 16.45 5.12
CA ALA A 375 5.26 16.89 4.22
C ALA A 375 4.71 17.49 2.92
N LEU A 376 3.59 16.98 2.39
CA LEU A 376 2.90 17.58 1.24
C LEU A 376 2.26 18.93 1.56
N LYS A 377 1.75 19.11 2.79
CA LYS A 377 1.20 20.39 3.25
C LYS A 377 2.31 21.43 3.41
N SER A 378 3.45 21.04 4.00
CA SER A 378 4.61 21.92 4.26
C SER A 378 5.59 22.04 3.09
N ASP A 379 5.37 21.36 1.97
CA ASP A 379 6.26 21.34 0.80
C ASP A 379 7.66 20.77 1.10
N THR A 380 7.73 19.79 2.01
CA THR A 380 8.97 19.15 2.46
C THR A 380 9.06 17.66 2.08
N LEU A 381 8.33 17.23 1.05
CA LEU A 381 8.32 15.81 0.63
C LEU A 381 9.69 15.35 0.11
N ALA A 382 10.42 16.22 -0.60
CA ALA A 382 11.73 15.88 -1.16
C ALA A 382 12.73 15.50 -0.05
N GLN A 383 12.67 16.19 1.09
CA GLN A 383 13.51 15.94 2.25
C GLN A 383 13.12 14.64 2.96
N LEU A 384 11.82 14.38 3.13
CA LEU A 384 11.33 13.10 3.63
C LEU A 384 11.78 11.95 2.72
N LYS A 385 11.69 12.12 1.40
CA LYS A 385 12.13 11.12 0.43
C LYS A 385 13.62 10.84 0.52
N GLU A 386 14.45 11.87 0.64
CA GLU A 386 15.89 11.71 0.83
C GLU A 386 16.21 10.99 2.15
N LEU A 387 15.52 11.34 3.25
CA LEU A 387 15.65 10.66 4.54
C LEU A 387 15.34 9.15 4.43
N ILE A 388 14.25 8.79 3.77
CA ILE A 388 13.87 7.39 3.56
C ILE A 388 14.88 6.69 2.63
N ARG A 389 15.34 7.36 1.57
CA ARG A 389 16.32 6.81 0.62
C ARG A 389 17.67 6.51 1.28
N ARG A 390 18.19 7.41 2.13
CA ARG A 390 19.44 7.19 2.90
C ARG A 390 19.35 5.99 3.84
N GLN A 391 18.16 5.74 4.39
CA GLN A 391 17.91 4.57 5.21
C GLN A 391 17.83 3.31 4.35
N ALA A 392 17.25 3.38 3.15
CA ALA A 392 17.20 2.28 2.19
C ALA A 392 18.60 1.83 1.71
N SER A 393 19.52 2.77 1.48
CA SER A 393 20.90 2.49 1.06
C SER A 393 21.80 1.96 2.19
N GLY A 394 21.36 2.06 3.45
CA GLY A 394 22.16 1.67 4.63
C GLY A 394 23.26 2.67 5.00
N GLU A 395 23.25 3.88 4.41
CA GLU A 395 24.29 4.91 4.62
C GLU A 395 24.21 5.60 5.99
N LEU A 396 23.12 5.41 6.74
CA LEU A 396 22.96 5.89 8.12
C LEU A 396 23.64 5.02 9.19
N GLY A 397 24.42 4.00 8.79
CA GLY A 397 25.16 3.15 9.71
C GLY A 397 26.31 3.81 10.48
N ASN A 398 26.56 5.12 10.36
CA ASN A 398 27.72 5.75 11.00
C ASN A 398 27.63 7.26 11.27
N THR A 399 26.46 7.81 11.61
CA THR A 399 26.36 9.18 12.18
C THR A 399 25.98 9.12 13.65
N ASN A 400 26.93 8.65 14.47
CA ASN A 400 27.06 9.20 15.82
C ASN A 400 27.44 10.67 15.67
N LEU A 401 26.45 11.56 15.65
CA LEU A 401 26.66 12.95 16.05
C LEU A 401 26.82 12.95 17.57
N THR A 402 28.03 12.61 18.01
CA THR A 402 28.56 13.06 19.30
C THR A 402 28.51 14.58 19.32
N LEU A 403 27.51 15.13 20.01
CA LEU A 403 27.57 16.49 20.52
C LEU A 403 28.36 16.42 21.84
N HIS A 404 29.51 17.09 21.84
CA HIS A 404 30.36 17.31 23.00
C HIS A 404 29.68 18.16 24.06
#